data_AF-A0A5J5BL17-F1
#
_entry.id   AF-A0A5J5BL17-F1
#
_cell.length_a   1.000
_cell.length_b   1.000
_cell.length_c   1.000
_cell.angle_alpha   90.00
_cell.angle_beta   90.00
_cell.angle_gamma   90.00
#
_symmetry.space_group_name_H-M   'P 1'
#
loop_
_entity.id
_entity.type
_entity.pdbx_description
1 polymer ?
#
loop_
_entity_poly.entity_id
_entity_poly.type
_entity_poly.pdbx_seq_one_letter_code
_entity_poly.pdbx_strand_id
1 'polypeptide(L)'
;MTTEGIRLSAFQKLCGHAHGESPFTLVYGSETIMPVELTTPSARVALACSLHLEILEGLLKLPENRECADCWSKAPRWASVNLGIFICMQCSGIHRSLGVHISKVRSTTLDTWLPEQVAFMQSMGNEKANSYWEAELPPSFDRSIKRNSGFQRKQHNPFLY
;
A
#
# COMPACT_ATOMS: atom_id res chain seq x y z
N MET A 1 39.80 -9.73 11.98
CA MET A 1 39.15 -9.21 10.77
C MET A 1 37.77 -9.81 10.71
N THR A 2 36.76 -8.96 10.89
CA THR A 2 35.36 -9.25 11.25
C THR A 2 34.46 -9.37 10.02
N THR A 3 33.56 -10.35 9.98
CA THR A 3 32.38 -10.36 9.09
C THR A 3 31.16 -10.97 9.78
N GLU A 4 30.62 -10.27 10.77
CA GLU A 4 29.22 -10.39 11.21
C GLU A 4 28.73 -8.96 11.46
N GLY A 5 27.83 -8.43 10.61
CA GLY A 5 27.40 -7.04 10.78
C GLY A 5 26.50 -6.42 9.72
N ILE A 6 25.52 -7.14 9.13
CA ILE A 6 24.55 -6.52 8.18
C ILE A 6 23.08 -6.88 8.48
N ARG A 7 22.71 -7.31 9.67
CA ARG A 7 21.28 -7.42 10.03
C ARG A 7 21.05 -6.89 11.43
N LEU A 8 20.49 -5.68 11.50
CA LEU A 8 19.75 -5.03 12.62
C LEU A 8 20.06 -3.53 12.79
N SER A 9 20.10 -2.74 11.72
CA SER A 9 20.29 -1.27 11.85
C SER A 9 19.26 -0.40 11.12
N ALA A 10 18.11 -0.95 10.72
CA ALA A 10 17.07 -0.17 10.02
C ALA A 10 15.80 0.10 10.85
N PHE A 11 15.72 -0.31 12.12
CA PHE A 11 14.53 -0.06 12.96
C PHE A 11 14.74 1.02 14.04
N GLN A 12 15.93 1.64 14.09
CA GLN A 12 16.31 2.54 15.20
C GLN A 12 16.66 3.96 14.74
N LYS A 13 16.05 4.43 13.65
CA LYS A 13 16.17 5.81 13.15
C LYS A 13 14.83 6.46 12.81
N LEU A 14 13.83 6.29 13.68
CA LEU A 14 12.59 7.09 13.65
C LEU A 14 12.44 8.03 14.87
N CYS A 15 13.25 7.86 15.91
CA CYS A 15 13.23 8.72 17.09
C CYS A 15 14.61 9.34 17.32
N GLY A 16 14.74 10.64 17.04
CA GLY A 16 15.92 11.42 17.39
C GLY A 16 16.27 12.38 16.27
N HIS A 17 15.82 13.62 16.38
CA HIS A 17 16.61 14.85 16.42
C HIS A 17 15.64 16.00 16.71
N ALA A 18 15.53 16.35 17.99
CA ALA A 18 14.96 17.62 18.42
C ALA A 18 16.03 18.71 18.27
N HIS A 19 15.72 19.77 17.53
CA HIS A 19 16.32 21.10 17.74
C HIS A 19 15.26 22.16 17.41
N GLY A 20 14.82 22.88 18.44
CA GLY A 20 13.81 23.94 18.36
C GLY A 20 13.22 24.22 19.73
N GLU A 21 13.94 24.98 20.55
CA GLU A 21 13.56 25.43 21.90
C GLU A 21 12.34 26.37 21.84
N SER A 22 11.32 26.22 22.71
CA SER A 22 10.98 27.12 23.84
C SER A 22 9.44 27.24 23.98
N PRO A 23 8.83 27.73 25.09
CA PRO A 23 9.04 27.45 26.51
C PRO A 23 7.69 27.08 27.18
N PHE A 24 7.60 25.96 27.90
CA PHE A 24 6.61 25.88 28.99
C PHE A 24 7.23 25.16 30.18
N THR A 25 7.26 25.89 31.27
CA THR A 25 8.05 25.73 32.49
C THR A 25 7.77 24.41 33.21
N LEU A 26 8.85 23.83 33.75
CA LEU A 26 8.86 22.75 34.72
C LEU A 26 7.92 23.03 35.90
N VAL A 27 7.01 22.10 36.20
CA VAL A 27 6.46 21.94 37.55
C VAL A 27 6.77 20.52 38.02
N TYR A 28 7.57 20.45 39.08
CA TYR A 28 7.99 19.25 39.79
C TYR A 28 6.79 18.70 40.58
N GLY A 29 6.39 17.44 40.35
CA GLY A 29 5.29 16.80 41.07
C GLY A 29 5.28 15.29 40.83
N SER A 30 5.30 14.53 41.92
CA SER A 30 5.61 13.10 42.00
C SER A 30 4.45 12.18 41.62
N GLU A 31 4.09 12.13 40.34
CA GLU A 31 3.37 10.98 39.78
C GLU A 31 3.94 10.68 38.40
N THR A 32 4.46 9.46 38.23
CA THR A 32 4.77 8.92 36.92
C THR A 32 3.48 8.80 36.11
N ILE A 33 3.08 9.86 35.44
CA ILE A 33 2.16 9.77 34.31
C ILE A 33 2.97 9.14 33.18
N MET A 34 2.92 7.81 33.09
CA MET A 34 3.34 7.10 31.89
C MET A 34 2.55 7.66 30.71
N PRO A 35 3.15 7.86 29.52
CA PRO A 35 2.37 8.25 28.34
C PRO A 35 1.36 7.15 28.05
N VAL A 36 0.08 7.44 28.28
CA VAL A 36 -1.04 6.60 27.86
C VAL A 36 -1.14 6.73 26.34
N GLU A 37 -0.43 5.91 25.55
CA GLU A 37 -0.74 5.85 24.10
C GLU A 37 -0.27 4.60 23.31
N LEU A 38 0.31 3.55 23.91
CA LEU A 38 0.77 2.34 23.17
C LEU A 38 0.35 0.98 23.78
N THR A 39 -0.30 0.98 24.95
CA THR A 39 -0.61 -0.25 25.68
C THR A 39 -1.95 -0.87 25.32
N THR A 40 -2.89 -0.11 24.75
CA THR A 40 -4.21 -0.64 24.37
C THR A 40 -4.16 -1.31 22.99
N PRO A 41 -4.89 -2.42 22.78
CA PRO A 41 -5.01 -3.05 21.46
C PRO A 41 -5.49 -2.08 20.37
N SER A 42 -6.37 -1.14 20.73
CA SER A 42 -6.90 -0.11 19.81
C SER A 42 -5.80 0.84 19.32
N ALA A 43 -4.94 1.34 20.22
CA ALA A 43 -3.83 2.22 19.83
C ALA A 43 -2.82 1.52 18.93
N ARG A 44 -2.54 0.23 19.17
CA ARG A 44 -1.65 -0.58 18.32
C ARG A 44 -2.21 -0.78 16.91
N VAL A 45 -3.53 -0.99 16.79
CA VAL A 45 -4.21 -1.08 15.49
C VAL A 45 -4.17 0.26 14.75
N ALA A 46 -4.39 1.38 15.45
CA ALA A 46 -4.32 2.71 14.85
C ALA A 46 -2.91 3.04 14.32
N LEU A 47 -1.86 2.72 15.09
CA LEU A 47 -0.46 2.90 14.68
C LEU A 47 -0.05 1.99 13.51
N ALA A 48 -0.51 0.74 13.51
CA ALA A 48 -0.30 -0.14 12.36
C ALA A 48 -1.01 0.39 11.11
N CYS A 49 -2.23 0.91 11.27
CA CYS A 49 -2.99 1.54 10.19
C CYS A 49 -2.26 2.76 9.63
N SER A 50 -1.74 3.65 10.48
CA SER A 50 -0.99 4.83 10.02
C SER A 50 0.30 4.47 9.29
N LEU A 51 1.05 3.46 9.77
CA LEU A 51 2.26 2.97 9.11
C LEU A 51 1.95 2.39 7.71
N HIS A 52 0.87 1.61 7.59
CA HIS A 52 0.49 1.04 6.30
C HIS A 52 0.15 2.11 5.25
N LEU A 53 -0.53 3.19 5.66
CA LEU A 53 -0.84 4.31 4.77
C LEU A 53 0.44 4.99 4.26
N GLU A 54 1.42 5.24 5.13
CA GLU A 54 2.71 5.82 4.73
C GLU A 54 3.44 4.96 3.68
N ILE A 55 3.45 3.63 3.89
CA ILE A 55 4.04 2.69 2.94
C ILE A 55 3.32 2.74 1.59
N LEU A 56 1.98 2.73 1.60
CA LEU A 56 1.19 2.80 0.36
C LEU A 56 1.41 4.10 -0.40
N GLU A 57 1.55 5.23 0.31
CA GLU A 57 1.95 6.50 -0.30
C GLU A 57 3.35 6.44 -0.92
N GLY A 58 4.29 5.75 -0.27
CA GLY A 58 5.60 5.45 -0.83
C GLY A 58 5.51 4.65 -2.15
N LEU A 59 4.69 3.60 -2.16
CA LEU A 59 4.48 2.77 -3.36
C LEU A 59 3.85 3.54 -4.52
N LEU A 60 2.88 4.42 -4.25
CA LEU A 60 2.23 5.26 -5.27
C LEU A 60 3.17 6.30 -5.91
N LYS A 61 4.31 6.60 -5.28
CA LYS A 61 5.33 7.51 -5.84
C LYS A 61 6.24 6.82 -6.86
N LEU A 62 6.28 5.49 -6.88
CA LEU A 62 7.05 4.71 -7.85
C LEU A 62 6.51 4.91 -9.27
N PRO A 63 7.38 5.07 -10.28
CA PRO A 63 6.95 5.45 -11.64
C PRO A 63 5.92 4.51 -12.25
N GLU A 64 6.04 3.21 -12.00
CA GLU A 64 5.12 2.17 -12.48
C GLU A 64 3.72 2.24 -11.84
N ASN A 65 3.61 2.82 -10.64
CA ASN A 65 2.36 2.91 -9.88
C ASN A 65 1.67 4.28 -10.02
N ARG A 66 2.28 5.24 -10.73
CA ARG A 66 1.69 6.58 -10.95
C ARG A 66 0.51 6.59 -11.92
N GLU A 67 0.32 5.48 -12.62
CA GLU A 67 -0.73 5.27 -13.59
C GLU A 67 -1.59 4.08 -13.18
N CYS A 68 -2.88 4.19 -13.44
CA CYS A 68 -3.82 3.08 -13.30
C CYS A 68 -3.35 1.91 -14.15
N ALA A 69 -3.27 0.74 -13.55
CA ALA A 69 -2.80 -0.46 -14.22
C ALA A 69 -3.63 -0.79 -15.48
N ASP A 70 -4.94 -0.48 -15.48
CA ASP A 70 -5.85 -0.87 -16.56
C ASP A 70 -6.10 0.21 -17.62
N CYS A 71 -6.12 1.51 -17.24
CA CYS A 71 -6.53 2.60 -18.14
C CYS A 71 -5.54 3.76 -18.23
N TRP A 72 -4.38 3.64 -17.58
CA TRP A 72 -3.31 4.66 -17.54
C TRP A 72 -3.70 6.03 -16.98
N SER A 73 -4.91 6.15 -16.40
CA SER A 73 -5.30 7.35 -15.67
C SER A 73 -4.30 7.63 -14.54
N LYS A 74 -3.90 8.89 -14.41
CA LYS A 74 -2.88 9.31 -13.44
C LYS A 74 -3.40 9.20 -12.01
N ALA A 75 -2.46 9.06 -11.07
CA ALA A 75 -2.69 9.10 -9.63
C ALA A 75 -3.80 8.12 -9.16
N PRO A 76 -3.64 6.81 -9.37
CA PRO A 76 -4.55 5.82 -8.81
C PRO A 76 -4.57 5.93 -7.27
N ARG A 77 -5.76 5.83 -6.68
CA ARG A 77 -6.00 5.90 -5.21
C ARG A 77 -6.72 4.66 -4.68
N TRP A 78 -6.80 3.64 -5.51
CA TRP A 78 -7.49 2.39 -5.27
C TRP A 78 -6.57 1.26 -5.68
N ALA A 79 -6.82 0.07 -5.15
CA ALA A 79 -6.00 -1.09 -5.42
C ALA A 79 -6.84 -2.37 -5.44
N SER A 80 -6.38 -3.35 -6.21
CA SER A 80 -6.84 -4.73 -6.08
C SER A 80 -5.77 -5.52 -5.31
N VAL A 81 -6.07 -5.85 -4.05
CA VAL A 81 -5.06 -6.35 -3.11
C VAL A 81 -4.65 -7.79 -3.38
N ASN A 82 -5.48 -8.59 -4.06
CA ASN A 82 -5.13 -9.95 -4.45
C ASN A 82 -4.40 -10.01 -5.80
N LEU A 83 -4.51 -8.96 -6.61
CA LEU A 83 -3.82 -8.87 -7.91
C LEU A 83 -2.50 -8.08 -7.83
N GLY A 84 -2.34 -7.27 -6.77
CA GLY A 84 -1.12 -6.50 -6.54
C GLY A 84 -1.02 -5.24 -7.41
N ILE A 85 -2.16 -4.62 -7.76
CA ILE A 85 -2.23 -3.48 -8.69
C ILE A 85 -2.89 -2.25 -8.07
N PHE A 86 -2.44 -1.08 -8.52
CA PHE A 86 -3.07 0.21 -8.27
C PHE A 86 -3.94 0.64 -9.46
N ILE A 87 -5.17 1.04 -9.16
CA ILE A 87 -6.22 1.37 -10.13
C ILE A 87 -6.90 2.70 -9.79
N CYS A 88 -7.51 3.34 -10.78
CA CYS A 88 -8.29 4.55 -10.56
C CYS A 88 -9.68 4.25 -9.98
N MET A 89 -10.40 5.30 -9.57
CA MET A 89 -11.77 5.19 -9.05
C MET A 89 -12.71 4.45 -10.04
N GLN A 90 -12.64 4.77 -11.33
CA GLN A 90 -13.52 4.18 -12.33
C GLN A 90 -13.24 2.67 -12.50
N CYS A 91 -11.97 2.29 -12.66
CA CYS A 91 -11.57 0.88 -12.75
C CYS A 91 -11.91 0.13 -11.47
N SER A 92 -11.84 0.76 -10.30
CA SER A 92 -12.27 0.14 -9.06
C SER A 92 -13.74 -0.29 -9.07
N GLY A 93 -14.62 0.48 -9.72
CA GLY A 93 -16.02 0.11 -9.91
C GLY A 93 -16.18 -1.12 -10.79
N ILE A 94 -15.42 -1.20 -11.89
CA ILE A 94 -15.39 -2.38 -12.77
C ILE A 94 -14.92 -3.60 -11.97
N HIS A 95 -13.83 -3.47 -11.22
CA HIS A 95 -13.32 -4.55 -10.37
C HIS A 95 -14.33 -5.04 -9.31
N ARG A 96 -15.13 -4.14 -8.74
CA ARG A 96 -16.21 -4.51 -7.80
C ARG A 96 -17.28 -5.37 -8.49
N SER A 97 -17.63 -5.06 -9.74
CA SER A 97 -18.61 -5.85 -10.51
C SER A 97 -18.15 -7.27 -10.87
N LEU A 98 -16.84 -7.55 -10.83
CA LEU A 98 -16.30 -8.91 -11.05
C LEU A 98 -16.58 -9.85 -9.87
N GLY A 99 -16.80 -9.30 -8.68
CA GLY A 99 -16.95 -10.06 -7.45
C GLY A 99 -15.64 -10.35 -6.72
N VAL A 100 -15.77 -10.62 -5.42
CA VAL A 100 -14.65 -10.71 -4.45
C VAL A 100 -13.73 -11.91 -4.64
N HIS A 101 -14.19 -12.93 -5.39
CA HIS A 101 -13.40 -14.09 -5.75
C HIS A 101 -12.41 -13.78 -6.89
N ILE A 102 -12.67 -12.72 -7.67
CA ILE A 102 -11.79 -12.27 -8.76
C ILE A 102 -10.94 -11.09 -8.29
N SER A 103 -11.55 -10.06 -7.71
CA SER A 103 -10.85 -8.86 -7.29
C SER A 103 -11.32 -8.35 -5.93
N LYS A 104 -10.36 -8.14 -5.03
CA LYS A 104 -10.56 -7.57 -3.70
C LYS A 104 -10.12 -6.11 -3.70
N VAL A 105 -11.09 -5.22 -3.86
CA VAL A 105 -10.85 -3.79 -4.00
C VAL A 105 -10.70 -3.10 -2.65
N ARG A 106 -9.67 -2.24 -2.51
CA ARG A 106 -9.43 -1.37 -1.35
C ARG A 106 -9.01 0.04 -1.78
N SER A 107 -9.45 1.06 -1.05
CA SER A 107 -8.92 2.41 -1.11
C SER A 107 -7.55 2.47 -0.45
N THR A 108 -6.61 3.21 -1.03
CA THR A 108 -5.27 3.39 -0.44
C THR A 108 -5.26 4.43 0.68
N THR A 109 -6.38 5.08 0.97
CA THR A 109 -6.49 6.16 1.98
C THR A 109 -7.66 5.99 2.95
N LEU A 110 -8.74 5.32 2.53
CA LEU A 110 -9.98 5.23 3.32
C LEU A 110 -10.18 3.86 3.98
N ASP A 111 -9.52 2.82 3.49
CA ASP A 111 -9.69 1.47 4.01
C ASP A 111 -8.54 1.06 4.91
N THR A 112 -8.83 0.19 5.89
CA THR A 112 -7.79 -0.49 6.68
C THR A 112 -7.14 -1.61 5.88
N TRP A 113 -5.81 -1.68 5.95
CA TRP A 113 -5.00 -2.69 5.28
C TRP A 113 -4.41 -3.69 6.27
N LEU A 114 -4.40 -4.96 5.87
CA LEU A 114 -3.69 -6.00 6.60
C LEU A 114 -2.19 -5.97 6.25
N PRO A 115 -1.28 -6.33 7.17
CA PRO A 115 0.15 -6.36 6.92
C PRO A 115 0.53 -7.19 5.69
N GLU A 116 -0.12 -8.34 5.50
CA GLU A 116 0.14 -9.25 4.38
C GLU A 116 -0.26 -8.63 3.04
N GLN A 117 -1.31 -7.82 3.03
CA GLN A 117 -1.74 -7.10 1.82
C GLN A 117 -0.71 -6.04 1.43
N VAL A 118 -0.22 -5.27 2.40
CA VAL A 118 0.81 -4.25 2.16
C VAL A 118 2.09 -4.91 1.67
N ALA A 119 2.52 -6.01 2.31
CA ALA A 119 3.70 -6.77 1.89
C ALA A 119 3.54 -7.31 0.46
N PHE A 120 2.36 -7.83 0.11
CA PHE A 120 2.11 -8.31 -1.25
C PHE A 120 2.16 -7.17 -2.27
N MET A 121 1.56 -6.00 -1.97
CA MET A 121 1.65 -4.82 -2.84
C MET A 121 3.10 -4.37 -3.06
N GLN A 122 3.96 -4.40 -2.03
CA GLN A 122 5.38 -4.10 -2.17
C GLN A 122 6.11 -5.12 -3.07
N SER A 123 5.76 -6.41 -2.94
CA SER A 123 6.39 -7.48 -3.69
C SER A 123 6.00 -7.50 -5.17
N MET A 124 4.78 -7.07 -5.48
CA MET A 124 4.19 -7.11 -6.82
C MET A 124 4.32 -5.77 -7.55
N GLY A 125 3.44 -4.81 -7.25
CA GLY A 125 3.36 -3.53 -7.96
C GLY A 125 2.89 -3.66 -9.42
N ASN A 126 2.56 -2.54 -10.04
CA ASN A 126 1.98 -2.51 -11.38
C ASN A 126 2.91 -3.08 -12.46
N GLU A 127 4.22 -2.89 -12.36
CA GLU A 127 5.18 -3.39 -13.35
C GLU A 127 5.17 -4.93 -13.44
N LYS A 128 5.38 -5.60 -12.30
CA LYS A 128 5.37 -7.07 -12.27
C LYS A 128 3.98 -7.62 -12.55
N ALA A 129 2.96 -6.96 -12.02
CA ALA A 129 1.58 -7.35 -12.25
C ALA A 129 1.21 -7.26 -13.74
N ASN A 130 1.62 -6.21 -14.45
CA ASN A 130 1.40 -6.12 -15.91
C ASN A 130 2.16 -7.23 -16.64
N SER A 131 3.42 -7.48 -16.28
CA SER A 131 4.21 -8.55 -16.88
C SER A 131 3.61 -9.94 -16.68
N TYR A 132 2.91 -10.17 -15.57
CA TYR A 132 2.28 -11.45 -15.26
C TYR A 132 0.85 -11.56 -15.83
N TRP A 133 0.00 -10.60 -15.52
CA TRP A 133 -1.43 -10.63 -15.85
C TRP A 133 -1.75 -10.24 -17.28
N GLU A 134 -0.87 -9.48 -17.92
CA GLU A 134 -1.04 -8.97 -19.28
C GLU A 134 0.00 -9.53 -20.26
N ALA A 135 0.78 -10.55 -19.85
CA ALA A 135 1.83 -11.15 -20.68
C ALA A 135 1.35 -11.65 -22.05
N GLU A 136 0.08 -11.99 -22.18
CA GLU A 136 -0.55 -12.53 -23.40
C GLU A 136 -1.38 -11.48 -24.17
N LEU A 137 -1.37 -10.21 -23.74
CA LEU A 137 -2.09 -9.19 -24.48
C LEU A 137 -1.40 -8.90 -25.82
N PRO A 138 -2.16 -8.76 -26.92
CA PRO A 138 -1.58 -8.40 -28.21
C PRO A 138 -0.81 -7.07 -28.12
N PRO A 139 0.29 -6.89 -28.87
CA PRO A 139 1.01 -5.61 -28.92
C PRO A 139 0.14 -4.43 -29.38
N SER A 140 -0.93 -4.71 -30.14
CA SER A 140 -1.91 -3.73 -30.59
C SER A 140 -3.01 -3.42 -29.55
N PHE A 141 -2.86 -3.89 -28.32
CA PHE A 141 -3.85 -3.67 -27.27
C PHE A 141 -3.78 -2.23 -26.75
N ASP A 142 -4.82 -1.45 -27.08
CA ASP A 142 -4.94 -0.06 -26.62
C ASP A 142 -5.72 0.02 -25.29
N ARG A 143 -5.00 0.32 -24.21
CA ARG A 143 -5.58 0.50 -22.86
C ARG A 143 -6.43 1.78 -22.75
N SER A 144 -6.20 2.77 -23.60
CA SER A 144 -6.87 4.08 -23.55
C SER A 144 -8.31 4.06 -24.07
N ILE A 145 -8.59 3.16 -25.02
CA ILE A 145 -9.91 3.02 -25.68
C ILE A 145 -10.91 2.28 -24.78
N LYS A 146 -10.42 1.45 -23.85
CA LYS A 146 -11.21 0.48 -23.08
C LYS A 146 -11.77 1.00 -21.75
N ARG A 147 -12.00 2.32 -21.59
CA ARG A 147 -12.58 2.89 -20.34
C ARG A 147 -13.87 2.20 -19.84
N ASN A 148 -14.63 1.57 -20.73
CA ASN A 148 -15.87 0.86 -20.43
C ASN A 148 -15.87 -0.65 -20.74
N SER A 149 -14.78 -1.21 -21.27
CA SER A 149 -14.79 -2.56 -21.84
C SER A 149 -13.96 -3.53 -21.01
N GLY A 150 -14.43 -3.76 -19.79
CA GLY A 150 -14.11 -4.92 -18.98
C GLY A 150 -12.67 -5.00 -18.47
N PHE A 151 -12.52 -5.71 -17.36
CA PHE A 151 -11.22 -6.11 -16.83
C PHE A 151 -10.67 -7.26 -17.70
N GLN A 152 -9.52 -7.05 -18.37
CA GLN A 152 -8.98 -7.98 -19.38
C GLN A 152 -7.68 -8.68 -18.96
N ARG A 153 -7.38 -8.72 -17.66
CA ARG A 153 -6.26 -9.50 -17.11
C ARG A 153 -6.64 -10.98 -17.04
N LYS A 154 -5.64 -11.87 -17.15
CA LYS A 154 -5.84 -13.33 -16.97
C LYS A 154 -6.56 -13.60 -15.65
N GLN A 155 -7.82 -14.06 -15.72
CA GLN A 155 -8.63 -14.37 -14.53
C GLN A 155 -8.25 -15.73 -13.91
N HIS A 156 -7.44 -16.54 -14.61
CA HIS A 156 -6.98 -17.84 -14.11
C HIS A 156 -5.64 -17.71 -13.39
N ASN A 157 -5.69 -17.46 -12.08
CA ASN A 157 -4.59 -17.81 -11.20
C ASN A 157 -4.96 -19.10 -10.42
N PRO A 158 -4.31 -20.24 -10.70
CA PRO A 158 -4.53 -21.48 -9.95
C PRO A 158 -4.06 -21.40 -8.49
N PHE A 159 -3.37 -20.33 -8.07
CA PHE A 159 -2.94 -20.09 -6.68
C PHE A 159 -3.93 -19.26 -5.85
N LEU A 160 -5.15 -19.00 -6.34
CA LEU A 160 -6.19 -18.25 -5.62
C LEU A 160 -7.32 -19.13 -5.04
N TYR A 161 -7.18 -20.46 -5.08
CA TYR A 161 -8.05 -21.42 -4.39
C TYR A 161 -7.24 -22.28 -3.43
#